data_AF-A0A924I6Z3-F1
#
_entry.id   AF-A0A924I6Z3-F1
#
_cell.length_a   1.000
_cell.length_b   1.000
_cell.length_c   1.000
_cell.angle_alpha   90.00
_cell.angle_beta   90.00
_cell.angle_gamma   90.00
#
_symmetry.space_group_name_H-M   'P 1'
#
loop_
_entity.id
_entity.type
_entity.pdbx_description
1 polymer ?
#
loop_
_entity_poly.entity_id
_entity_poly.type
_entity_poly.pdbx_seq_one_letter_code
_entity_poly.pdbx_strand_id
1 'polypeptide(L)'
;MAAIETGLRQAEALNSKMNDLRERLEKHINLKNYTDNHKNVTPKGNAKLMRICLIAGLSDNEKRNKEVLNIQMSSNSIHPTLFTVHNLNGMLSSMIKLRYHDLEINWEDNITKSKVVNAEIFRGFDLLMKGDTLHEWLKVSTTASIKAGQICCSPKFRQ
;
A
#
# COMPACT_ATOMS: atom_id res chain seq x y z
N MET A 1 0.50 16.08 -16.32
CA MET A 1 -0.27 14.95 -15.78
C MET A 1 -0.49 15.22 -14.30
N ALA A 2 -1.74 15.33 -13.82
CA ALA A 2 -2.01 15.70 -12.43
C ALA A 2 -1.45 14.66 -11.45
N ALA A 3 -0.75 15.18 -10.45
CA ALA A 3 -0.02 14.48 -9.41
C ALA A 3 -0.97 14.06 -8.27
N ILE A 4 -0.93 12.79 -7.86
CA ILE A 4 -1.83 12.25 -6.81
C ILE A 4 -1.30 12.61 -5.40
N GLU A 5 -0.02 12.91 -5.27
CA GLU A 5 0.75 12.94 -4.03
C GLU A 5 0.52 14.16 -3.11
N THR A 6 -0.27 15.15 -3.52
CA THR A 6 -0.49 16.39 -2.77
C THR A 6 -1.94 16.57 -2.32
N GLY A 7 -2.12 17.29 -1.20
CA GLY A 7 -3.45 17.67 -0.70
C GLY A 7 -4.30 16.52 -0.16
N LEU A 8 -3.68 15.35 0.10
CA LEU A 8 -4.38 14.15 0.53
C LEU A 8 -4.78 14.20 2.02
N ARG A 9 -6.00 13.75 2.31
CA ARG A 9 -6.56 13.64 3.66
C ARG A 9 -6.63 12.18 4.13
N GLN A 10 -6.55 11.99 5.43
CA GLN A 10 -6.70 10.69 6.08
C GLN A 10 -8.17 10.37 6.32
N ALA A 11 -8.56 9.12 6.14
CA ALA A 11 -9.82 8.60 6.65
C ALA A 11 -9.82 8.55 8.19
N GLU A 12 -10.99 8.67 8.82
CA GLU A 12 -11.11 8.68 10.29
C GLU A 12 -10.54 7.41 10.93
N ALA A 13 -10.85 6.24 10.37
CA ALA A 13 -10.41 4.94 10.87
C ALA A 13 -8.92 4.61 10.61
N LEU A 14 -8.20 5.46 9.87
CA LEU A 14 -6.86 5.15 9.39
C LEU A 14 -5.87 4.91 10.54
N ASN A 15 -5.85 5.79 11.54
CA ASN A 15 -4.87 5.70 12.62
C ASN A 15 -5.07 4.44 13.48
N SER A 16 -6.33 4.07 13.75
CA SER A 16 -6.65 2.82 14.46
C SER A 16 -6.17 1.61 13.66
N LYS A 17 -6.51 1.50 12.37
CA LYS A 17 -6.05 0.39 11.51
C LYS A 17 -4.51 0.33 11.44
N MET A 18 -3.81 1.46 11.35
CA MET A 18 -2.34 1.45 11.35
C MET A 18 -1.75 0.98 12.68
N ASN A 19 -2.41 1.23 13.81
CA ASN A 19 -1.98 0.70 15.10
C ASN A 19 -2.16 -0.82 15.17
N ASP A 20 -3.31 -1.34 14.74
CA ASP A 20 -3.58 -2.79 14.73
C ASP A 20 -2.55 -3.55 13.87
N LEU A 21 -2.24 -3.00 12.68
CA LEU A 21 -1.22 -3.58 11.81
C LEU A 21 0.18 -3.52 12.45
N ARG A 22 0.49 -2.43 13.16
CA ARG A 22 1.77 -2.30 13.87
C ARG A 22 1.92 -3.38 14.93
N GLU A 23 0.92 -3.54 15.79
CA GLU A 23 0.95 -4.56 16.84
C GLU A 23 1.11 -5.96 16.26
N ARG A 24 0.41 -6.25 15.17
CA ARG A 24 0.53 -7.53 14.47
C ARG A 24 1.93 -7.73 13.89
N LEU A 25 2.48 -6.73 13.21
CA LEU A 25 3.85 -6.77 12.69
C LEU A 25 4.86 -7.00 13.80
N GLU A 26 4.74 -6.28 14.92
CA GLU A 26 5.62 -6.38 16.08
C GLU A 26 5.62 -7.80 16.67
N LYS A 27 4.46 -8.46 16.74
CA LYS A 27 4.36 -9.86 17.18
C LYS A 27 5.11 -10.84 16.27
N HIS A 28 5.28 -10.50 14.99
CA HIS A 28 5.99 -11.36 14.03
C HIS A 28 7.48 -11.05 13.90
N ILE A 29 7.89 -9.79 14.02
CA ILE A 29 9.30 -9.39 13.83
C ILE A 29 10.11 -9.47 15.13
N ASN A 30 9.46 -9.35 16.28
CA ASN A 30 10.15 -9.36 17.57
C ASN A 30 10.27 -10.77 18.13
N LEU A 31 11.39 -11.01 18.82
CA LEU A 31 11.65 -12.27 19.50
C LEU A 31 10.90 -12.32 20.83
N LYS A 32 10.58 -13.54 21.28
CA LYS A 32 9.96 -13.74 22.61
C LYS A 32 10.90 -13.32 23.74
N ASN A 33 12.20 -13.60 23.57
CA ASN A 33 13.24 -13.26 24.51
C ASN A 33 14.40 -12.60 23.76
N TYR A 34 14.93 -11.53 24.32
CA TYR A 34 16.17 -10.90 23.86
C TYR A 34 17.25 -11.19 24.90
N THR A 35 18.39 -11.70 24.46
CA THR A 35 19.60 -11.77 25.28
C THR A 35 20.37 -10.47 25.08
N ASP A 36 20.84 -9.87 26.18
CA ASP A 36 21.46 -8.53 26.25
C ASP A 36 20.53 -7.35 25.89
N ASN A 37 21.01 -6.11 26.13
CA ASN A 37 20.32 -4.80 26.10
C ASN A 37 19.60 -4.40 24.78
N HIS A 38 19.25 -5.35 23.92
CA HIS A 38 18.51 -5.12 22.70
C HIS A 38 17.03 -4.85 22.99
N LYS A 39 16.50 -3.78 22.38
CA LYS A 39 15.09 -3.39 22.49
C LYS A 39 14.27 -3.98 21.34
N ASN A 40 12.98 -4.18 21.60
CA ASN A 40 12.00 -4.54 20.57
C ASN A 40 12.05 -3.55 19.39
N VAL A 41 11.88 -4.07 18.18
CA VAL A 41 11.77 -3.30 16.96
C VAL A 41 10.33 -2.84 16.81
N THR A 42 10.15 -1.52 16.71
CA THR A 42 8.86 -0.88 16.41
C THR A 42 8.96 -0.11 15.09
N PRO A 43 8.10 -0.39 14.10
CA PRO A 43 7.99 0.43 12.90
C PRO A 43 7.61 1.88 13.26
N LYS A 44 8.58 2.79 13.12
CA LYS A 44 8.37 4.23 13.39
C LYS A 44 7.50 4.88 12.32
N GLY A 45 6.43 5.55 12.77
CA GLY A 45 5.54 6.40 11.98
C GLY A 45 4.53 5.65 11.10
N ASN A 46 3.39 6.28 10.82
CA ASN A 46 2.31 5.67 10.03
C ASN A 46 2.63 5.59 8.53
N ALA A 47 3.46 6.49 7.99
CA ALA A 47 3.74 6.53 6.54
C ALA A 47 4.32 5.22 5.99
N LYS A 48 5.14 4.48 6.77
CA LYS A 48 5.67 3.17 6.34
C LYS A 48 4.60 2.10 6.27
N LEU A 49 3.74 2.03 7.31
CA LEU A 49 2.64 1.07 7.39
C LEU A 49 1.61 1.34 6.30
N MET A 50 1.26 2.60 6.09
CA MET A 50 0.38 3.03 5.01
C MET A 50 0.95 2.63 3.65
N ARG A 51 2.27 2.73 3.43
CA ARG A 51 2.89 2.33 2.16
C ARG A 51 2.82 0.81 1.96
N ILE A 52 3.08 0.02 3.00
CA ILE A 52 2.94 -1.44 2.96
C ILE A 52 1.51 -1.80 2.56
N CYS A 53 0.52 -1.21 3.24
CA CYS A 53 -0.89 -1.41 2.90
C CYS A 53 -1.22 -0.96 1.48
N LEU A 54 -0.77 0.22 1.06
CA LEU A 54 -1.03 0.73 -0.29
C LEU A 54 -0.50 -0.23 -1.36
N ILE A 55 0.72 -0.73 -1.19
CA ILE A 55 1.32 -1.69 -2.13
C ILE A 55 0.57 -3.03 -2.10
N ALA A 56 0.23 -3.53 -0.91
CA ALA A 56 -0.55 -4.76 -0.76
C ALA A 56 -1.94 -4.64 -1.42
N GLY A 57 -2.65 -3.54 -1.19
CA GLY A 57 -3.96 -3.28 -1.81
C GLY A 57 -3.86 -3.14 -3.33
N LEU A 58 -2.83 -2.45 -3.83
CA LEU A 58 -2.58 -2.35 -5.27
C LEU A 58 -2.18 -3.69 -5.91
N SER A 59 -1.61 -4.62 -5.14
CA SER A 59 -1.28 -5.97 -5.62
C SER A 59 -2.51 -6.88 -5.75
N ASP A 60 -3.61 -6.56 -5.07
CA ASP A 60 -4.86 -7.30 -5.16
C ASP A 60 -5.52 -7.14 -6.54
N ASN A 61 -5.97 -8.26 -7.08
CA ASN A 61 -6.50 -8.39 -8.44
C ASN A 61 -8.01 -8.14 -8.54
N GLU A 62 -8.70 -7.95 -7.42
CA GLU A 62 -10.12 -7.63 -7.44
C GLU A 62 -10.41 -6.30 -8.15
N LYS A 63 -11.54 -6.27 -8.86
CA LYS A 63 -11.99 -5.07 -9.58
C LYS A 63 -12.40 -3.99 -8.58
N ARG A 64 -12.09 -2.73 -8.90
CA ARG A 64 -12.46 -1.58 -8.07
C ARG A 64 -13.91 -1.18 -8.38
N ASN A 65 -14.69 -0.87 -7.35
CA ASN A 65 -16.05 -0.33 -7.44
C ASN A 65 -16.06 1.08 -6.79
N LYS A 66 -16.91 2.01 -7.25
CA LYS A 66 -17.11 3.32 -6.63
C LYS A 66 -17.62 3.24 -5.18
N GLU A 67 -18.35 2.18 -4.81
CA GLU A 67 -18.87 2.00 -3.44
C GLU A 67 -17.77 2.02 -2.36
N VAL A 68 -16.58 1.50 -2.68
CA VAL A 68 -15.44 1.48 -1.75
C VAL A 68 -14.91 2.88 -1.42
N LEU A 69 -15.34 3.92 -2.16
CA LEU A 69 -14.97 5.31 -1.94
C LEU A 69 -15.91 6.02 -0.95
N ASN A 70 -16.94 5.34 -0.43
CA ASN A 70 -17.81 5.87 0.62
C ASN A 70 -17.12 5.85 2.00
N ILE A 71 -16.01 6.59 2.11
CA ILE A 71 -15.17 6.65 3.30
C ILE A 71 -15.28 8.05 3.91
N GLN A 72 -15.47 8.10 5.24
CA GLN A 72 -15.45 9.35 6.00
C GLN A 72 -14.02 9.87 6.16
N MET A 73 -13.81 11.12 5.73
CA MET A 73 -12.51 11.79 5.77
C MET A 73 -12.39 12.61 7.05
N SER A 74 -11.20 12.57 7.66
CA SER A 74 -10.85 13.42 8.79
C SER A 74 -10.20 14.72 8.34
N SER A 75 -9.91 15.61 9.30
CA SER A 75 -9.11 16.82 9.09
C SER A 75 -7.61 16.53 8.94
N ASN A 76 -7.14 15.34 9.31
CA ASN A 76 -5.73 14.98 9.24
C ASN A 76 -5.28 14.80 7.79
N SER A 77 -4.05 15.19 7.50
CA SER A 77 -3.46 15.07 6.17
C SER A 77 -2.55 13.84 6.05
N ILE A 78 -2.53 13.21 4.89
CA ILE A 78 -1.54 12.19 4.56
C ILE A 78 -0.22 12.89 4.26
N HIS A 79 0.85 12.48 4.93
CA HIS A 79 2.16 13.09 4.72
C HIS A 79 2.70 12.74 3.32
N PRO A 80 3.25 13.71 2.55
CA PRO A 80 3.72 13.47 1.17
C PRO A 80 4.79 12.38 1.04
N THR A 81 5.54 12.13 2.12
CA THR A 81 6.56 11.04 2.18
C THR A 81 5.98 9.65 1.96
N LEU A 82 4.66 9.47 2.04
CA LEU A 82 4.01 8.24 1.59
C LEU A 82 4.43 7.89 0.15
N PHE A 83 4.45 8.88 -0.74
CA PHE A 83 4.74 8.75 -2.18
C PHE A 83 6.17 9.12 -2.55
N THR A 84 6.76 10.14 -1.92
CA THR A 84 8.03 10.72 -2.41
C THR A 84 9.28 9.92 -1.99
N VAL A 85 9.21 9.18 -0.89
CA VAL A 85 10.35 8.40 -0.40
C VAL A 85 10.67 7.27 -1.40
N HIS A 86 11.96 7.11 -1.71
CA HIS A 86 12.47 6.19 -2.73
C HIS A 86 11.96 6.47 -4.15
N ASN A 87 11.51 7.70 -4.45
CA ASN A 87 11.02 8.10 -5.77
C ASN A 87 9.83 7.23 -6.28
N LEU A 88 9.00 6.74 -5.35
CA LEU A 88 7.89 5.83 -5.66
C LEU A 88 6.66 6.53 -6.24
N ASN A 89 6.68 7.86 -6.31
CA ASN A 89 5.54 8.67 -6.73
C ASN A 89 5.01 8.25 -8.11
N GLY A 90 5.88 8.22 -9.12
CA GLY A 90 5.48 7.85 -10.48
C GLY A 90 4.90 6.43 -10.56
N MET A 91 5.52 5.48 -9.85
CA MET A 91 5.06 4.09 -9.80
C MET A 91 3.69 3.96 -9.13
N LEU A 92 3.54 4.47 -7.90
CA LEU A 92 2.30 4.37 -7.13
C LEU A 92 1.16 5.11 -7.83
N SER A 93 1.42 6.30 -8.36
CA SER A 93 0.42 7.07 -9.10
C SER A 93 -0.04 6.33 -10.37
N SER A 94 0.87 5.68 -11.09
CA SER A 94 0.54 4.90 -12.29
C SER A 94 -0.27 3.65 -11.93
N MET A 95 0.12 2.93 -10.87
CA MET A 95 -0.60 1.74 -10.42
C MET A 95 -2.02 2.08 -9.95
N ILE A 96 -2.20 3.18 -9.21
CA ILE A 96 -3.53 3.65 -8.79
C ILE A 96 -4.39 3.93 -10.03
N LYS A 97 -3.89 4.72 -10.99
CA LYS A 97 -4.64 5.04 -12.20
C LYS A 97 -4.97 3.80 -13.02
N LEU A 98 -4.05 2.83 -13.11
CA LEU A 98 -4.29 1.54 -13.77
C LEU A 98 -5.41 0.75 -13.08
N ARG A 99 -5.40 0.67 -11.74
CA ARG A 99 -6.43 -0.07 -10.99
C ARG A 99 -7.81 0.58 -11.04
N TYR A 100 -7.86 1.89 -11.28
CA TYR A 100 -9.10 2.67 -11.36
C TYR A 100 -9.46 3.09 -12.81
N HIS A 101 -8.81 2.51 -13.83
CA HIS A 101 -9.00 2.94 -15.23
C HIS A 101 -10.43 2.75 -15.76
N ASP A 102 -11.14 1.74 -15.24
CA ASP A 102 -12.54 1.46 -15.58
C ASP A 102 -13.54 2.38 -14.85
N LEU A 103 -13.07 3.26 -13.96
CA LEU A 103 -13.90 4.11 -13.13
C LEU A 103 -13.71 5.57 -13.50
N GLU A 104 -14.82 6.28 -13.65
CA GLU A 104 -14.81 7.74 -13.80
C GLU A 104 -14.45 8.40 -12.47
N ILE A 105 -13.15 8.65 -12.28
CA ILE A 105 -12.58 9.31 -11.11
C ILE A 105 -12.15 10.72 -11.50
N ASN A 106 -12.62 11.72 -10.74
CA ASN A 106 -12.11 13.08 -10.87
C ASN A 106 -10.75 13.21 -10.16
N TRP A 107 -9.67 13.18 -10.95
CA TRP A 107 -8.30 13.28 -10.44
C TRP A 107 -7.86 14.70 -10.06
N GLU A 108 -8.66 15.72 -10.38
CA GLU A 108 -8.40 17.11 -9.97
C GLU A 108 -8.93 17.39 -8.55
N ASP A 109 -9.91 16.62 -8.09
CA ASP A 109 -10.45 16.76 -6.73
C ASP A 109 -9.59 16.05 -5.68
N ASN A 110 -9.05 16.83 -4.75
CA ASN A 110 -8.25 16.31 -3.63
C ASN A 110 -9.03 15.37 -2.72
N ILE A 111 -10.34 15.58 -2.52
CA ILE A 111 -11.16 14.70 -1.69
C ILE A 111 -11.33 13.33 -2.36
N THR A 112 -11.63 13.32 -3.66
CA THR A 112 -11.71 12.10 -4.46
C THR A 112 -10.38 11.34 -4.46
N LYS A 113 -9.25 12.02 -4.70
CA LYS A 113 -7.91 11.41 -4.59
C LYS A 113 -7.65 10.81 -3.21
N SER A 114 -8.03 11.54 -2.15
CA SER A 114 -7.89 11.07 -0.77
C SER A 114 -8.67 9.78 -0.54
N LYS A 115 -9.93 9.72 -0.99
CA LYS A 115 -10.77 8.53 -0.88
C LYS A 115 -10.16 7.32 -1.59
N VAL A 116 -9.65 7.52 -2.81
CA VAL A 116 -8.97 6.46 -3.57
C VAL A 116 -7.76 5.92 -2.82
N VAL A 117 -6.88 6.80 -2.33
CA VAL A 117 -5.66 6.38 -1.60
C VAL A 117 -6.02 5.67 -0.30
N ASN A 118 -6.98 6.17 0.48
CA ASN A 118 -7.40 5.51 1.71
C ASN A 118 -8.10 4.16 1.44
N ALA A 119 -8.89 4.05 0.36
CA ALA A 119 -9.53 2.80 -0.01
C ALA A 119 -8.50 1.71 -0.33
N GLU A 120 -7.44 2.02 -1.08
CA GLU A 120 -6.39 1.05 -1.37
C GLU A 120 -5.55 0.71 -0.12
N ILE A 121 -5.32 1.68 0.78
CA ILE A 121 -4.70 1.40 2.09
C ILE A 121 -5.60 0.47 2.94
N PHE A 122 -6.91 0.68 2.95
CA PHE A 122 -7.84 -0.16 3.71
C PHE A 122 -7.93 -1.56 3.14
N ARG A 123 -8.02 -1.70 1.82
CA ARG A 123 -7.97 -2.99 1.13
C ARG A 123 -6.69 -3.76 1.49
N GLY A 124 -5.53 -3.10 1.42
CA GLY A 124 -4.27 -3.72 1.80
C GLY A 124 -4.20 -4.09 3.27
N PHE A 125 -4.74 -3.26 4.16
CA PHE A 125 -4.88 -3.60 5.58
C PHE A 125 -5.73 -4.85 5.77
N ASP A 126 -6.93 -4.89 5.18
CA ASP A 126 -7.85 -6.03 5.34
C ASP A 126 -7.23 -7.32 4.80
N LEU A 127 -6.49 -7.24 3.68
CA LEU A 127 -5.72 -8.36 3.12
C LEU A 127 -4.62 -8.83 4.08
N LEU A 128 -3.79 -7.93 4.58
CA LEU A 128 -2.69 -8.27 5.49
C LEU A 128 -3.19 -8.80 6.84
N MET A 129 -4.37 -8.35 7.29
CA MET A 129 -4.97 -8.80 8.53
C MET A 129 -5.70 -10.15 8.40
N LYS A 130 -5.87 -10.69 7.19
CA LYS A 130 -6.55 -11.97 6.99
C LYS A 130 -5.62 -13.16 7.19
N GLY A 131 -6.02 -14.12 8.04
CA GLY A 131 -5.32 -15.42 8.18
C GLY A 131 -3.83 -15.27 8.46
N ASP A 132 -2.96 -15.95 7.72
CA ASP A 132 -1.50 -15.82 7.78
C ASP A 132 -0.90 -14.94 6.66
N THR A 133 -1.74 -14.18 5.94
CA THR A 133 -1.36 -13.42 4.74
C THR A 133 -0.20 -12.47 5.00
N LEU A 134 -0.16 -11.79 6.15
CA LEU A 134 0.97 -10.91 6.50
C LEU A 134 2.30 -11.68 6.52
N HIS A 135 2.31 -12.88 7.10
CA HIS A 135 3.50 -13.69 7.21
C HIS A 135 3.97 -14.19 5.83
N GLU A 136 3.03 -14.62 4.99
CA GLU A 136 3.31 -15.01 3.60
C GLU A 136 3.83 -13.83 2.78
N TRP A 137 3.20 -12.66 2.93
CA TRP A 137 3.58 -11.43 2.23
C TRP A 137 5.00 -10.97 2.61
N LEU A 138 5.38 -11.09 3.89
CA LEU A 138 6.74 -10.81 4.37
C LEU A 138 7.77 -11.83 3.89
N LYS A 139 7.36 -13.08 3.61
CA LYS A 139 8.24 -14.15 3.09
C LYS A 139 8.53 -14.04 1.61
N VAL A 140 7.80 -13.20 0.86
CA VAL A 140 8.04 -12.99 -0.57
C VAL A 140 9.43 -12.37 -0.75
N SER A 141 10.42 -13.25 -0.88
CA SER A 141 11.78 -12.90 -1.25
C SER A 141 11.91 -12.87 -2.77
N THR A 142 12.81 -12.05 -3.26
CA THR A 142 13.08 -11.68 -4.66
C THR A 142 13.35 -12.83 -5.63
N THR A 143 13.35 -14.09 -5.21
CA THR A 143 13.51 -15.25 -6.09
C THR A 143 12.34 -15.43 -7.07
N ALA A 144 11.14 -14.93 -6.75
CA ALA A 144 10.00 -14.93 -7.68
C ALA A 144 10.10 -13.85 -8.78
N SER A 145 10.71 -12.70 -8.48
CA SER A 145 10.87 -11.60 -9.45
C SER A 145 11.88 -11.89 -10.56
N ILE A 146 12.89 -12.75 -10.31
CA ILE A 146 13.87 -13.13 -11.35
C ILE A 146 13.20 -13.94 -12.47
N LYS A 147 12.18 -14.74 -12.17
CA LYS A 147 11.42 -15.50 -13.19
C LYS A 147 10.41 -14.64 -13.95
N ALA A 148 9.78 -13.66 -13.30
CA ALA A 148 8.83 -12.76 -13.96
C ALA A 148 9.52 -11.82 -14.98
N GLY A 149 10.80 -11.48 -14.77
CA GLY A 149 11.61 -10.71 -15.72
C GLY A 149 12.19 -11.50 -16.91
N GLN A 150 12.05 -12.82 -16.94
CA GLN A 150 12.52 -13.67 -18.05
C GLN A 150 11.45 -13.98 -19.11
N ILE A 151 10.22 -13.51 -18.93
CA ILE A 151 9.16 -13.67 -19.94
C ILE A 151 9.13 -12.40 -20.79
N CYS A 152 10.02 -12.33 -21.79
CA CYS A 152 9.84 -11.64 -23.08
C CYS A 152 11.17 -11.46 -23.83
N CYS A 153 11.89 -12.55 -24.12
CA CYS A 153 12.82 -12.62 -25.25
C CYS A 153 12.67 -13.99 -25.91
N SER A 154 11.53 -14.24 -26.54
CA SER A 154 11.45 -15.26 -27.59
C SER A 154 11.93 -14.60 -28.89
N PRO A 155 13.04 -15.05 -29.51
CA PRO A 155 13.40 -14.60 -30.84
C PRO A 155 12.45 -15.30 -31.81
N LYS A 156 11.44 -14.58 -32.30
CA LYS A 156 10.60 -15.05 -33.40
C LYS A 156 10.80 -14.13 -34.60
N PHE A 157 11.22 -14.78 -35.69
CA PHE A 157 11.27 -14.35 -37.08
C PHE A 157 12.37 -13.36 -37.50
N ARG A 158 13.34 -13.89 -38.24
CA ARG A 158 13.83 -13.24 -39.44
C ARG A 158 13.56 -14.20 -40.61
N GLN A 159 12.83 -13.68 -41.61
CA GLN A 159 12.60 -14.32 -42.91
C GLN A 159 13.93 -14.59 -43.62
#